data_AF-A0A8H4P0F9-F1
#
_entry.id   AF-A0A8H4P0F9-F1
#
_cell.length_a   1.000
_cell.length_b   1.000
_cell.length_c   1.000
_cell.angle_alpha   90.00
_cell.angle_beta   90.00
_cell.angle_gamma   90.00
#
_symmetry.space_group_name_H-M   'P 1'
#
loop_
_entity.id
_entity.type
_entity.pdbx_description
1 polymer ?
#
loop_
_entity_poly.entity_id
_entity_poly.type
_entity_poly.pdbx_seq_one_letter_code
_entity_poly.pdbx_strand_id
1 'polypeptide(L)'
;MSDNEGISIYDEVEIEDMTFDEAMGVYQFPCPCGDKFQITLEDLLDDQDIAVCPSCSLMIRVIFDLDDLPKPPASGASGGQVPIAA
;
A
#
# COMPACT_ATOMS: atom_id res chain seq x y z
N MET A 1 -31.18 8.62 9.42
CA MET A 1 -30.92 7.59 8.39
C MET A 1 -29.55 7.03 8.68
N SER A 2 -29.47 5.72 8.59
CA SER A 2 -28.44 4.82 9.12
C SER A 2 -27.04 5.01 8.51
N ASP A 3 -26.06 5.09 9.41
CA ASP A 3 -24.74 4.45 9.39
C ASP A 3 -23.65 4.92 8.40
N ASN A 4 -22.60 5.47 9.02
CA ASN A 4 -21.16 5.25 8.75
C ASN A 4 -20.41 6.25 7.87
N GLU A 5 -19.69 7.13 8.57
CA GLU A 5 -18.51 7.94 8.18
C GLU A 5 -17.33 7.06 7.70
N GLY A 6 -17.57 6.16 6.75
CA GLY A 6 -16.59 5.20 6.25
C GLY A 6 -15.73 5.80 5.16
N ILE A 7 -14.47 6.10 5.48
CA ILE A 7 -13.39 6.13 4.48
C ILE A 7 -13.60 4.91 3.58
N SER A 8 -13.93 5.15 2.31
CA SER A 8 -14.48 4.13 1.39
C SER A 8 -13.38 3.22 0.86
N ILE A 9 -12.65 2.57 1.78
CA ILE A 9 -11.69 1.53 1.47
C ILE A 9 -12.48 0.28 1.09
N TYR A 10 -12.31 -0.14 -0.16
CA TYR A 10 -13.04 -1.23 -0.75
C TYR A 10 -12.47 -2.59 -0.37
N ASP A 11 -11.13 -2.68 -0.33
CA ASP A 11 -10.39 -3.89 -0.01
C ASP A 11 -8.95 -3.55 0.37
N GLU A 12 -8.25 -4.51 0.96
CA GLU A 12 -6.84 -4.42 1.34
C GLU A 12 -6.03 -5.36 0.43
N VAL A 13 -5.18 -4.79 -0.41
CA VAL A 13 -4.41 -5.51 -1.43
C VAL A 13 -2.94 -5.46 -1.07
N GLU A 14 -2.24 -6.59 -1.17
CA GLU A 14 -0.80 -6.66 -0.93
C GLU A 14 -0.03 -6.04 -2.11
N ILE A 15 1.05 -5.32 -1.82
CA ILE A 15 1.89 -4.69 -2.84
C ILE A 15 2.50 -5.72 -3.83
N GLU A 16 2.63 -6.98 -3.41
CA GLU A 16 3.07 -8.11 -4.22
C GLU A 16 2.09 -8.48 -5.35
N ASP A 17 0.80 -8.20 -5.18
CA ASP A 17 -0.24 -8.47 -6.18
C ASP A 17 -0.39 -7.30 -7.17
N MET A 18 0.27 -6.17 -6.90
CA MET A 18 0.31 -5.00 -7.77
C MET A 18 1.40 -5.11 -8.82
N THR A 19 1.16 -4.52 -9.99
CA THR A 19 2.19 -4.35 -11.01
C THR A 19 3.01 -3.11 -10.72
N PHE A 20 4.27 -3.28 -10.29
CA PHE A 20 5.21 -2.19 -10.10
C PHE A 20 5.87 -1.77 -11.41
N ASP A 21 5.86 -0.47 -11.70
CA ASP A 21 6.50 0.13 -12.87
C ASP A 21 7.75 0.92 -12.42
N GLU A 22 8.92 0.29 -12.48
CA GLU A 22 10.20 0.85 -12.00
C GLU A 22 10.61 2.14 -12.74
N ALA A 23 10.15 2.30 -13.98
CA ALA A 23 10.48 3.46 -14.81
C ALA A 23 9.81 4.75 -14.30
N MET A 24 8.65 4.62 -13.65
CA MET A 24 7.87 5.75 -13.14
C MET A 24 7.73 5.73 -11.61
N GLY A 25 8.06 4.60 -10.96
CA GLY A 25 7.89 4.40 -9.52
C GLY A 25 6.41 4.34 -9.13
N VAL A 26 5.57 3.66 -9.92
CA VAL A 26 4.13 3.58 -9.68
C VAL A 26 3.66 2.14 -9.60
N TYR A 27 2.75 1.85 -8.68
CA TYR A 27 2.07 0.56 -8.58
C TYR A 27 0.70 0.66 -9.21
N GLN A 28 0.39 -0.32 -10.04
CA GLN A 28 -0.87 -0.41 -10.77
C GLN A 28 -1.60 -1.72 -10.47
N PHE A 29 -2.90 -1.63 -10.23
CA PHE A 29 -3.72 -2.81 -9.94
C PHE A 29 -5.02 -2.82 -10.76
N PRO A 30 -5.39 -3.94 -11.42
CA PRO A 30 -6.61 -4.03 -12.20
C PRO A 30 -7.85 -3.92 -11.30
N CYS A 31 -8.63 -2.85 -11.47
CA CYS A 31 -9.88 -2.65 -10.74
C CYS A 31 -11.01 -3.45 -11.39
N PRO A 32 -11.90 -4.12 -10.62
CA PRO A 32 -13.05 -4.84 -11.16
C PRO A 32 -14.04 -3.96 -11.94
N CYS A 33 -13.92 -2.63 -11.86
CA CYS A 33 -14.77 -1.73 -12.63
C CYS A 33 -14.29 -1.47 -14.07
N GLY A 34 -13.13 -2.01 -14.46
CA GLY A 34 -12.59 -1.93 -15.83
C GLY A 34 -11.44 -0.93 -16.00
N ASP A 35 -11.10 -0.17 -14.97
CA ASP A 35 -9.94 0.72 -14.91
C ASP A 35 -8.82 0.13 -14.03
N LYS A 36 -7.75 0.90 -13.80
CA LYS A 36 -6.64 0.50 -12.93
C LYS A 36 -6.47 1.49 -11.78
N PHE A 37 -6.26 0.98 -10.58
CA PHE A 37 -5.73 1.78 -9.47
C PHE A 37 -4.28 2.13 -9.77
N GLN A 38 -3.87 3.30 -9.31
CA GLN A 38 -2.51 3.82 -9.49
C GLN A 38 -2.10 4.48 -8.18
N ILE A 39 -0.92 4.14 -7.69
CA ILE A 39 -0.31 4.78 -6.50
C ILE A 39 1.18 4.95 -6.74
N THR A 40 1.76 6.04 -6.26
CA THR A 40 3.18 6.32 -6.42
C THR A 40 3.96 5.73 -5.24
N LEU A 41 5.21 5.34 -5.47
CA LEU A 41 6.10 4.84 -4.43
C LEU A 41 6.44 5.92 -3.40
N GLU A 42 6.41 7.20 -3.79
CA GLU A 42 6.54 8.33 -2.88
C GLU A 42 5.38 8.44 -1.87
N ASP A 43 4.14 8.11 -2.27
CA ASP A 43 2.99 8.05 -1.35
C ASP A 43 3.17 6.90 -0.35
N LEU A 44 3.57 5.72 -0.84
CA LEU A 44 3.87 4.58 0.01
C LEU A 44 5.00 4.89 1.02
N LEU A 45 6.01 5.67 0.62
CA LEU A 45 7.08 6.09 1.52
C LEU A 45 6.63 7.08 2.62
N ASP A 46 5.50 7.78 2.43
CA ASP A 46 4.93 8.74 3.39
C ASP A 46 3.84 8.11 4.28
N ASP A 47 3.79 6.77 4.37
CA ASP A 47 2.70 6.02 5.02
C ASP A 47 1.31 6.33 4.38
N GLN A 48 1.29 6.65 3.09
CA GLN A 48 0.07 6.74 2.29
C GLN A 48 -0.09 5.51 1.42
N ASP A 49 -0.75 4.50 1.99
CA ASP A 49 -1.13 3.25 1.33
C ASP A 49 -2.47 3.33 0.57
N ILE A 50 -2.95 4.52 0.20
CA ILE A 50 -4.29 4.67 -0.39
C ILE A 50 -4.22 4.77 -1.92
N ALA A 51 -4.48 3.66 -2.60
CA ALA A 51 -4.57 3.69 -4.06
C ALA A 51 -5.98 4.12 -4.51
N VAL A 52 -6.03 5.10 -5.40
CA VAL A 52 -7.29 5.71 -5.88
C VAL A 52 -7.55 5.33 -7.34
N CYS A 53 -8.78 4.92 -7.66
CA CYS A 53 -9.20 4.71 -9.04
C CYS A 53 -9.94 5.94 -9.60
N PRO A 54 -9.50 6.52 -10.74
CA PRO A 54 -10.11 7.72 -11.32
C PRO A 54 -11.55 7.51 -11.83
N SER A 55 -11.94 6.28 -12.15
CA SER A 55 -13.28 5.98 -12.69
C SER A 55 -14.30 5.60 -11.63
N CYS A 56 -13.84 5.06 -10.50
CA CYS A 56 -14.74 4.42 -9.53
C CYS A 56 -14.79 5.14 -8.19
N SER A 57 -13.94 6.17 -7.97
CA SER A 57 -13.78 6.88 -6.69
C SER A 57 -13.55 5.95 -5.49
N LEU A 58 -13.24 4.69 -5.78
CA LEU A 58 -12.93 3.67 -4.81
C LEU A 58 -11.49 3.92 -4.35
N MET A 59 -11.29 3.69 -3.08
CA MET A 59 -9.98 3.67 -2.45
C MET A 59 -9.71 2.23 -2.05
N ILE A 60 -8.50 1.73 -2.24
CA ILE A 60 -8.05 0.45 -1.70
C ILE A 60 -6.82 0.69 -0.84
N ARG A 61 -6.63 -0.14 0.18
CA ARG A 61 -5.48 -0.04 1.07
C ARG A 61 -4.39 -0.96 0.57
N VAL A 62 -3.20 -0.44 0.35
CA VAL A 62 -2.05 -1.21 -0.11
C VAL A 62 -1.24 -1.65 1.10
N ILE A 63 -1.26 -2.94 1.39
CA ILE A 63 -0.42 -3.48 2.45
C ILE A 63 1.00 -3.66 1.89
N PHE A 64 1.93 -2.87 2.42
CA PHE A 64 3.34 -2.94 2.09
C PHE A 64 4.17 -2.96 3.38
N ASP A 65 5.34 -3.59 3.33
CA ASP A 65 6.29 -3.55 4.43
C ASP A 65 7.41 -2.57 4.09
N LEU A 66 7.84 -1.77 5.06
CA LEU A 66 8.92 -0.80 4.88
C LEU A 66 10.26 -1.49 4.56
N ASP A 67 10.38 -2.80 4.79
CA ASP A 67 11.52 -3.61 4.40
C ASP A 67 11.49 -4.06 2.92
N ASP A 68 10.33 -4.03 2.27
CA ASP A 68 10.17 -4.36 0.85
C ASP A 68 10.54 -3.17 -0.07
N LEU A 69 10.35 -1.94 0.43
CA LEU A 69 10.78 -0.74 -0.26
C LEU A 69 12.30 -0.52 -0.11
N PRO A 70 13.01 -0.11 -1.18
CA PRO A 70 14.44 0.16 -1.11
C PRO A 70 14.70 1.40 -0.22
N LYS A 71 14.86 1.18 1.08
CA LYS A 71 15.20 2.22 2.06
C LYS A 71 16.54 2.87 1.69
N PRO A 72 16.64 4.21 1.61
CA PRO A 72 17.93 4.85 1.70
C PRO A 72 18.55 4.54 3.08
N PRO A 73 19.87 4.29 3.15
CA PRO A 73 20.51 3.77 4.36
C PRO A 73 20.58 4.84 5.45
N ALA A 74 19.57 4.91 6.33
CA ALA A 74 19.69 5.64 7.59
C ALA A 74 18.73 5.13 8.67
N SER A 75 19.32 4.35 9.59
CA SER A 75 19.03 4.30 11.03
C SER A 75 17.70 3.72 11.53
N GLY A 76 17.77 2.52 12.12
CA GLY A 76 16.86 2.14 13.22
C GLY A 76 16.62 0.65 13.36
N ALA A 77 17.51 -0.05 14.05
CA ALA A 77 17.35 -1.45 14.43
C ALA A 77 16.04 -1.74 15.16
N SER A 78 15.36 -2.84 14.80
CA SER A 78 14.52 -3.63 15.70
C SER A 78 14.41 -5.08 15.19
N GLY A 79 15.56 -5.73 15.03
CA GLY A 79 15.64 -7.18 14.97
C GLY A 79 15.68 -7.78 16.37
N GLY A 80 14.93 -8.86 16.58
CA GLY A 80 15.19 -9.83 17.66
C GLY A 80 14.10 -9.92 18.72
N GLN A 81 13.05 -10.71 18.45
CA GLN A 81 12.26 -11.29 19.53
C GLN A 81 13.11 -12.32 20.30
N VAL A 82 12.92 -12.28 21.61
CA VAL A 82 13.77 -12.78 22.69
C VAL A 82 13.89 -14.32 22.77
N PRO A 83 15.04 -14.89 23.16
CA PRO A 83 15.09 -16.28 23.61
C PRO A 83 14.60 -16.34 25.06
N ILE A 84 13.41 -16.91 25.28
CA ILE A 84 13.00 -17.32 26.62
C ILE A 84 13.69 -18.64 26.97
N ALA A 85 14.66 -18.57 27.89
CA ALA A 85 15.20 -19.73 28.58
C ALA A 85 14.39 -19.98 29.86
N ALA A 86 13.87 -21.21 30.01
CA ALA A 86 13.62 -21.87 31.30
C ALA A 86 13.56 -23.39 31.07
#